data_AF-A0A7X6XCR6-F1
#
_entry.id   AF-A0A7X6XCR6-F1
#
_cell.length_a   1.000
_cell.length_b   1.000
_cell.length_c   1.000
_cell.angle_alpha   90.00
_cell.angle_beta   90.00
_cell.angle_gamma   90.00
#
_symmetry.space_group_name_H-M   'P 1'
#
loop_
_entity.id
_entity.type
_entity.pdbx_description
1 polymer ?
#
loop_
_entity_poly.entity_id
_entity_poly.type
_entity_poly.pdbx_seq_one_letter_code
_entity_poly.pdbx_strand_id
1 'polypeptide(L)'
;TPQSAEILQKKILDSEKERKAIAGITKLARERAKKANLHNKKLRDCRIHYNDTKGDNLEETSIFITEGDSASGSITKSRNPNLQAVFSLRGKPLNCFGLTKKVVYENEEFNLLQAALNIEDGMDGLRYNKVIIATDADTDGMHIRLLLLTFFLQFFPDLVKKNHVYILQTPLFRVRNKKKTIYCYTDDERVEAIKELSPNPEITRFKGLGEISPDEFVHFIGEDIRLDKVTMRKEDLLKELLEFYMGKNTMERQNFIIDNLVLLDQDS
;
A
#
# COMPACT_ATOMS: atom_id res chain seq x y z
N THR A 1 33.37 2.91 -22.32
CA THR A 1 34.13 1.77 -22.88
C THR A 1 33.21 0.91 -23.73
N PRO A 2 33.73 0.02 -24.60
CA PRO A 2 32.90 -0.87 -25.43
C PRO A 2 31.88 -1.68 -24.60
N GLN A 3 32.29 -2.16 -23.42
CA GLN A 3 31.38 -2.83 -22.47
C GLN A 3 30.23 -1.95 -21.98
N SER A 4 30.47 -0.67 -21.64
CA SER A 4 29.40 0.24 -21.24
C SER A 4 28.41 0.48 -22.38
N ALA A 5 28.89 0.53 -23.62
CA ALA A 5 28.05 0.72 -24.80
C ALA A 5 27.16 -0.50 -25.07
N GLU A 6 27.69 -1.73 -24.93
CA GLU A 6 26.91 -2.96 -25.05
C GLU A 6 25.82 -3.08 -23.97
N ILE A 7 26.14 -2.74 -22.71
CA ILE A 7 25.16 -2.72 -21.62
C ILE A 7 24.06 -1.70 -21.90
N LEU A 8 24.42 -0.51 -22.39
CA LEU A 8 23.45 0.54 -22.73
C LEU A 8 22.57 0.11 -23.91
N GLN A 9 23.17 -0.46 -24.96
CA GLN A 9 22.47 -0.96 -26.14
C GLN A 9 21.49 -2.08 -25.77
N LYS A 10 21.91 -3.02 -24.93
CA LYS A 10 21.04 -4.07 -24.40
C LYS A 10 19.85 -3.48 -23.62
N LYS A 11 20.09 -2.50 -22.74
CA LYS A 11 19.02 -1.76 -22.04
C LYS A 11 18.04 -1.07 -22.99
N ILE A 12 18.56 -0.44 -24.05
CA ILE A 12 17.73 0.25 -25.05
C ILE A 12 16.88 -0.76 -25.82
N LEU A 13 17.48 -1.86 -26.28
CA LEU A 13 16.78 -2.92 -27.01
C LEU A 13 15.72 -3.62 -26.15
N ASP A 14 16.04 -3.92 -24.88
CA ASP A 14 15.09 -4.49 -23.93
C ASP A 14 13.93 -3.51 -23.68
N SER A 15 14.23 -2.22 -23.48
CA SER A 15 13.21 -1.16 -23.34
C SER A 15 12.34 -1.00 -24.59
N GLU A 16 12.93 -1.11 -25.78
CA GLU A 16 12.20 -1.03 -27.05
C GLU A 16 11.30 -2.26 -27.26
N LYS A 17 11.82 -3.45 -26.97
CA LYS A 17 11.07 -4.72 -27.05
C LYS A 17 9.90 -4.73 -26.06
N GLU A 18 10.11 -4.22 -24.85
CA GLU A 18 9.03 -3.98 -23.88
C GLU A 18 8.01 -2.98 -24.42
N ARG A 19 8.43 -1.82 -24.94
CA ARG A 19 7.49 -0.82 -25.52
C ARG A 19 6.68 -1.39 -26.68
N LYS A 20 7.30 -2.15 -27.59
CA LYS A 20 6.62 -2.78 -28.73
C LYS A 20 5.65 -3.87 -28.29
N ALA A 21 6.03 -4.70 -27.32
CA ALA A 21 5.14 -5.70 -26.73
C ALA A 21 3.96 -5.04 -26.02
N ILE A 22 4.21 -3.92 -25.33
CA ILE A 22 3.19 -3.15 -24.62
C ILE A 22 2.24 -2.48 -25.62
N ALA A 23 2.70 -1.81 -26.68
CA ALA A 23 1.86 -0.99 -27.57
C ALA A 23 0.55 -1.68 -28.04
N GLY A 24 0.62 -2.96 -28.45
CA GLY A 24 -0.55 -3.74 -28.84
C GLY A 24 -1.46 -4.16 -27.67
N ILE A 25 -0.87 -4.38 -26.49
CA ILE A 25 -1.55 -4.77 -25.26
C ILE A 25 -2.14 -3.55 -24.56
N THR A 26 -1.49 -2.39 -24.56
CA THR A 26 -2.00 -1.14 -24.00
C THR A 26 -3.28 -0.71 -24.67
N LYS A 27 -3.49 -0.96 -25.96
CA LYS A 27 -4.75 -0.61 -26.61
C LYS A 27 -5.92 -1.44 -26.06
N LEU A 28 -5.74 -2.76 -25.99
CA LEU A 28 -6.73 -3.70 -25.42
C LEU A 28 -6.91 -3.50 -23.90
N ALA A 29 -5.81 -3.26 -23.18
CA ALA A 29 -5.82 -2.97 -21.75
C ALA A 29 -6.49 -1.61 -21.47
N ARG A 30 -6.25 -0.56 -22.27
CA ARG A 30 -6.95 0.73 -22.18
C ARG A 30 -8.43 0.61 -22.55
N GLU A 31 -8.78 -0.22 -23.52
CA GLU A 31 -10.19 -0.48 -23.85
C GLU A 31 -10.90 -1.23 -22.71
N ARG A 32 -10.21 -2.19 -22.07
CA ARG A 32 -10.68 -2.88 -20.85
C ARG A 32 -10.74 -1.94 -19.66
N ALA A 33 -9.72 -1.11 -19.44
CA ALA A 33 -9.64 -0.12 -18.37
C ALA A 33 -10.69 0.98 -18.54
N LYS A 34 -10.95 1.46 -19.77
CA LYS A 34 -12.07 2.38 -20.06
C LYS A 34 -13.43 1.76 -19.76
N LYS A 35 -13.64 0.48 -20.10
CA LYS A 35 -14.86 -0.25 -19.73
C LYS A 35 -14.96 -0.48 -18.21
N ALA A 36 -13.84 -0.75 -17.57
CA ALA A 36 -13.75 -0.92 -16.12
C ALA A 36 -13.93 0.41 -15.36
N ASN A 37 -13.48 1.54 -15.92
CA ASN A 37 -13.61 2.88 -15.33
C ASN A 37 -15.07 3.29 -15.12
N LEU A 38 -15.99 2.82 -15.97
CA LEU A 38 -17.41 3.10 -15.79
C LEU A 38 -17.99 2.42 -14.54
N HIS A 39 -17.41 1.31 -14.07
CA HIS A 39 -17.87 0.54 -12.92
C HIS A 39 -16.73 -0.17 -12.16
N ASN A 40 -15.74 0.57 -11.68
CA ASN A 40 -14.75 -0.01 -10.78
C ASN A 40 -15.39 -0.22 -9.40
N LYS A 41 -16.05 -1.36 -9.21
CA LYS A 41 -16.80 -1.69 -7.98
C LYS A 41 -15.91 -1.76 -6.73
N LYS A 42 -14.59 -1.82 -6.90
CA LYS A 42 -13.60 -1.83 -5.82
C LYS A 42 -13.20 -0.43 -5.38
N LEU A 43 -13.34 0.55 -6.26
CA LEU A 43 -13.04 1.95 -5.98
C LEU A 43 -14.29 2.65 -5.45
N ARG A 44 -14.21 3.11 -4.21
CA ARG A 44 -15.08 4.16 -3.70
C ARG A 44 -14.32 5.46 -3.81
N ASP A 45 -14.65 6.24 -4.82
CA ASP A 45 -13.91 7.45 -5.15
C ASP A 45 -14.12 8.59 -4.15
N CYS A 46 -13.27 9.62 -4.22
CA CYS A 46 -13.49 10.93 -3.61
C CYS A 46 -13.87 11.96 -4.67
N ARG A 47 -14.31 13.14 -4.23
CA ARG A 47 -14.82 14.20 -5.14
C ARG A 47 -13.72 15.06 -5.76
N ILE A 48 -12.63 15.25 -5.04
CA ILE A 48 -11.49 16.10 -5.44
C ILE A 48 -10.30 15.18 -5.66
N HIS A 49 -9.59 15.39 -6.78
CA HIS A 49 -8.41 14.63 -7.16
C HIS A 49 -7.19 15.54 -7.26
N TYR A 50 -6.01 14.98 -6.99
CA TYR A 50 -4.74 15.70 -7.04
C TYR A 50 -4.47 16.35 -8.41
N ASN A 51 -4.95 15.74 -9.49
CA ASN A 51 -4.78 16.23 -10.86
C ASN A 51 -5.89 17.20 -11.31
N ASP A 52 -6.79 17.64 -10.43
CA ASP A 52 -7.79 18.64 -10.76
C ASP A 52 -7.14 20.02 -10.98
N THR A 53 -7.59 20.73 -12.01
CA THR A 53 -7.08 22.08 -12.32
C THR A 53 -7.53 23.16 -11.33
N LYS A 54 -8.55 22.85 -10.53
CA LYS A 54 -9.16 23.74 -9.53
C LYS A 54 -9.65 22.89 -8.35
N GLY A 55 -9.29 23.30 -7.15
CA GLY A 55 -9.74 22.67 -5.92
C GLY A 55 -8.84 23.09 -4.76
N ASP A 56 -9.42 23.18 -3.58
CA ASP A 56 -8.66 23.40 -2.36
C ASP A 56 -8.12 22.05 -1.86
N ASN A 57 -6.96 22.07 -1.20
CA ASN A 57 -6.38 20.90 -0.53
C ASN A 57 -6.07 19.69 -1.44
N LEU A 58 -5.71 19.92 -2.70
CA LEU A 58 -5.31 18.84 -3.64
C LEU A 58 -4.21 17.94 -3.05
N GLU A 59 -3.27 18.52 -2.31
CA GLU A 59 -2.17 17.83 -1.62
C GLU A 59 -2.64 16.89 -0.50
N GLU A 60 -3.84 17.09 0.04
CA GLU A 60 -4.42 16.24 1.08
C GLU A 60 -5.17 15.04 0.51
N THR A 61 -5.39 15.00 -0.81
CA THR A 61 -6.10 13.89 -1.45
C THR A 61 -5.35 12.58 -1.23
N SER A 62 -6.10 11.55 -0.84
CA SER A 62 -5.54 10.25 -0.54
C SER A 62 -6.41 9.12 -1.08
N ILE A 63 -5.80 7.95 -1.24
CA ILE A 63 -6.49 6.70 -1.50
C ILE A 63 -5.99 5.64 -0.52
N PHE A 64 -6.92 4.99 0.18
CA PHE A 64 -6.64 3.85 1.04
C PHE A 64 -6.79 2.55 0.26
N ILE A 65 -5.72 1.78 0.11
CA ILE A 65 -5.75 0.44 -0.48
C ILE A 65 -5.89 -0.55 0.68
N THR A 66 -7.01 -1.26 0.74
CA THR A 66 -7.32 -2.20 1.83
C THR A 66 -7.24 -3.65 1.36
N GLU A 67 -6.92 -4.56 2.28
CA GLU A 67 -6.87 -6.01 2.00
C GLU A 67 -8.22 -6.60 1.56
N GLY A 68 -9.33 -6.09 2.10
CA GLY A 68 -10.66 -6.62 1.78
C GLY A 68 -11.80 -5.67 2.10
N ASP A 69 -13.02 -6.15 1.86
CA ASP A 69 -14.25 -5.35 1.96
C ASP A 69 -14.61 -4.97 3.41
N SER A 70 -14.13 -5.73 4.40
CA SER A 70 -14.36 -5.43 5.83
C SER A 70 -13.70 -4.10 6.23
N ALA A 71 -12.37 -4.01 6.07
CA ALA A 71 -11.62 -2.77 6.32
C ALA A 71 -12.10 -1.62 5.41
N SER A 72 -12.35 -1.90 4.13
CA SER A 72 -12.92 -0.91 3.19
C SER A 72 -14.25 -0.35 3.69
N GLY A 73 -15.11 -1.19 4.26
CA GLY A 73 -16.40 -0.82 4.84
C GLY A 73 -16.25 0.18 5.99
N SER A 74 -15.37 -0.09 6.94
CA SER A 74 -15.10 0.79 8.08
C SER A 74 -14.49 2.13 7.63
N ILE A 75 -13.48 2.11 6.76
CA ILE A 75 -12.86 3.34 6.25
C ILE A 75 -13.86 4.17 5.46
N THR A 76 -14.67 3.56 4.60
CA THR A 76 -15.65 4.30 3.79
C THR A 76 -16.64 5.08 4.64
N LYS A 77 -17.07 4.51 5.77
CA LYS A 77 -18.02 5.16 6.68
C LYS A 77 -17.38 6.31 7.47
N SER A 78 -16.06 6.30 7.62
CA SER A 78 -15.32 7.21 8.51
C SER A 78 -14.58 8.32 7.77
N ARG A 79 -14.24 8.09 6.49
CA ARG A 79 -13.42 8.98 5.67
C ARG A 79 -14.12 10.29 5.36
N ASN A 80 -13.32 11.30 5.00
CA ASN A 80 -13.81 12.48 4.30
C ASN A 80 -14.03 12.16 2.80
N PRO A 81 -15.29 12.06 2.31
CA PRO A 81 -15.56 11.67 0.92
C PRO A 81 -15.13 12.73 -0.11
N ASN A 82 -14.74 13.94 0.31
CA ASN A 82 -14.20 14.94 -0.59
C ASN A 82 -12.75 14.63 -0.99
N LEU A 83 -11.93 14.16 -0.05
CA LEU A 83 -10.47 14.05 -0.22
C LEU A 83 -9.95 12.61 -0.19
N GLN A 84 -10.69 11.68 0.40
CA GLN A 84 -10.18 10.34 0.70
C GLN A 84 -10.93 9.28 -0.12
N ALA A 85 -10.25 8.62 -1.04
CA ALA A 85 -10.73 7.46 -1.80
C ALA A 85 -10.42 6.14 -1.05
N VAL A 86 -11.12 5.06 -1.39
CA VAL A 86 -10.87 3.71 -0.86
C VAL A 86 -10.90 2.71 -2.00
N PHE A 87 -9.92 1.83 -2.06
CA PHE A 87 -9.82 0.73 -3.01
C PHE A 87 -9.71 -0.59 -2.27
N SER A 88 -10.66 -1.51 -2.46
CA SER A 88 -10.60 -2.84 -1.85
C SER A 88 -9.95 -3.88 -2.76
N LEU A 89 -8.88 -4.50 -2.28
CA LEU A 89 -8.32 -5.70 -2.89
C LEU A 89 -9.25 -6.89 -2.66
N ARG A 90 -9.08 -7.94 -3.49
CA ARG A 90 -9.67 -9.25 -3.22
C ARG A 90 -8.56 -10.27 -3.02
N GLY A 91 -8.32 -10.60 -1.76
CA GLY A 91 -7.27 -11.54 -1.39
C GLY A 91 -5.87 -10.99 -1.67
N LYS A 92 -4.89 -11.90 -1.69
CA LYS A 92 -3.48 -11.55 -1.84
C LYS A 92 -3.19 -11.16 -3.30
N PRO A 93 -2.59 -9.98 -3.55
CA PRO A 93 -2.15 -9.62 -4.90
C PRO A 93 -1.19 -10.65 -5.48
N LEU A 94 -1.17 -10.78 -6.80
CA LEU A 94 -0.20 -11.66 -7.47
C LEU A 94 1.22 -11.18 -7.17
N ASN A 95 2.12 -12.09 -6.75
CA ASN A 95 3.54 -11.76 -6.71
C ASN A 95 4.03 -11.48 -8.13
N CYS A 96 4.23 -10.21 -8.43
CA CYS A 96 4.61 -9.72 -9.75
C CYS A 96 6.13 -9.61 -9.94
N PHE A 97 6.91 -10.02 -8.94
CA PHE A 97 8.37 -9.99 -9.05
C PHE A 97 8.86 -10.86 -10.21
N GLY A 98 9.72 -10.29 -11.06
CA GLY A 98 10.23 -10.97 -12.26
C GLY A 98 9.19 -11.21 -13.37
N LEU A 99 7.92 -10.83 -13.17
CA LEU A 99 6.90 -10.91 -14.22
C LEU A 99 7.00 -9.72 -15.18
N THR A 100 6.60 -9.95 -16.42
CA THR A 100 6.55 -8.89 -17.44
C THR A 100 5.38 -7.93 -17.18
N LYS A 101 5.51 -6.68 -17.65
CA LYS A 101 4.41 -5.70 -17.63
C LYS A 101 3.11 -6.23 -18.21
N LYS A 102 3.19 -7.08 -19.24
CA LYS A 102 2.02 -7.74 -19.85
C LYS A 102 1.17 -8.49 -18.81
N VAL A 103 1.80 -9.32 -17.97
CA VAL A 103 1.08 -10.13 -16.98
C VAL A 103 0.38 -9.24 -15.96
N VAL A 104 1.03 -8.14 -15.59
CA VAL A 104 0.45 -7.14 -14.68
C VAL A 104 -0.75 -6.43 -15.31
N TYR A 105 -0.70 -6.09 -16.60
CA TYR A 105 -1.85 -5.51 -17.32
C TYR A 105 -3.01 -6.48 -17.50
N GLU A 106 -2.72 -7.78 -17.66
CA GLU A 106 -3.73 -8.83 -17.79
C GLU A 106 -4.36 -9.21 -16.44
N ASN A 107 -3.68 -8.92 -15.34
CA ASN A 107 -4.22 -9.11 -14.00
C ASN A 107 -5.29 -8.04 -13.68
N GLU A 108 -6.50 -8.47 -13.37
CA GLU A 108 -7.63 -7.59 -13.10
C GLU A 108 -7.40 -6.66 -11.90
N GLU A 109 -6.84 -7.17 -10.79
CA GLU A 109 -6.56 -6.36 -9.59
C GLU A 109 -5.62 -5.21 -9.90
N PHE A 110 -4.49 -5.51 -10.54
CA PHE A 110 -3.52 -4.48 -10.91
C PHE A 110 -4.05 -3.55 -11.99
N ASN A 111 -4.83 -4.03 -12.95
CA ASN A 111 -5.45 -3.17 -13.96
C ASN A 111 -6.41 -2.16 -13.32
N LEU A 112 -7.28 -2.62 -12.43
CA LEU A 112 -8.22 -1.76 -11.70
C LEU A 112 -7.50 -0.76 -10.79
N LEU A 113 -6.42 -1.16 -10.13
CA LEU A 113 -5.62 -0.27 -9.28
C LEU A 113 -4.87 0.79 -10.10
N GLN A 114 -4.26 0.40 -11.22
CA GLN A 114 -3.60 1.34 -12.14
C GLN A 114 -4.58 2.38 -12.68
N ALA A 115 -5.77 1.94 -13.09
CA ALA A 115 -6.83 2.82 -13.55
C ALA A 115 -7.33 3.74 -12.42
N ALA A 116 -7.49 3.22 -11.20
CA ALA A 116 -7.90 4.01 -10.05
C ALA A 116 -6.91 5.15 -9.76
N LEU A 117 -5.60 4.87 -9.83
CA LEU A 117 -4.53 5.84 -9.60
C LEU A 117 -4.22 6.74 -10.81
N ASN A 118 -4.61 6.30 -12.01
CA ASN A 118 -4.27 6.90 -13.31
C ASN A 118 -2.75 7.00 -13.56
N ILE A 119 -2.05 5.87 -13.39
CA ILE A 119 -0.58 5.79 -13.49
C ILE A 119 -0.07 5.02 -14.72
N GLU A 120 -0.96 4.52 -15.58
CA GLU A 120 -0.60 3.66 -16.73
C GLU A 120 0.42 4.33 -17.68
N ASP A 121 0.29 5.63 -17.89
CA ASP A 121 1.08 6.42 -18.82
C ASP A 121 2.10 7.34 -18.15
N GLY A 122 2.30 7.17 -16.83
CA GLY A 122 3.19 8.01 -16.03
C GLY A 122 2.47 8.72 -14.89
N MET A 123 3.14 9.73 -14.33
CA MET A 123 2.72 10.39 -13.08
C MET A 123 1.90 11.68 -13.29
N ASP A 124 1.85 12.22 -14.51
CA ASP A 124 1.27 13.53 -14.79
C ASP A 124 -0.25 13.58 -14.52
N GLY A 125 -0.91 12.42 -14.58
CA GLY A 125 -2.33 12.27 -14.30
C GLY A 125 -2.65 11.69 -12.93
N LEU A 126 -1.68 11.60 -12.00
CA LEU A 126 -1.88 10.95 -10.70
C LEU A 126 -3.09 11.54 -9.97
N ARG A 127 -4.03 10.69 -9.57
CA ARG A 127 -5.32 11.13 -9.01
C ARG A 127 -5.30 11.44 -7.51
N TYR A 128 -4.32 10.94 -6.77
CA TYR A 128 -4.24 11.12 -5.33
C TYR A 128 -2.80 11.39 -4.92
N ASN A 129 -2.59 12.40 -4.10
CA ASN A 129 -1.25 12.74 -3.63
C ASN A 129 -0.69 11.67 -2.68
N LYS A 130 -1.55 11.05 -1.87
CA LYS A 130 -1.17 10.01 -0.91
C LYS A 130 -1.81 8.65 -1.26
N VAL A 131 -1.00 7.69 -1.67
CA VAL A 131 -1.37 6.28 -1.83
C VAL A 131 -1.04 5.55 -0.53
N ILE A 132 -2.06 5.25 0.26
CA ILE A 132 -1.93 4.70 1.61
C ILE A 132 -2.28 3.21 1.60
N ILE A 133 -1.33 2.35 1.93
CA ILE A 133 -1.54 0.92 2.12
C ILE A 133 -2.07 0.70 3.54
N ALA A 134 -3.34 0.30 3.65
CA ALA A 134 -4.04 0.03 4.91
C ALA A 134 -4.26 -1.49 5.05
N THR A 135 -3.34 -2.13 5.75
CA THR A 135 -3.30 -3.59 5.96
C THR A 135 -3.28 -3.89 7.46
N ASP A 136 -3.78 -5.07 7.83
CA ASP A 136 -3.77 -5.51 9.23
C ASP A 136 -2.33 -5.73 9.72
N ALA A 137 -2.12 -5.61 11.03
CA ALA A 137 -0.84 -5.83 11.68
C ALA A 137 -0.58 -7.33 11.96
N ASP A 138 -0.97 -8.19 11.02
CA ASP A 138 -0.80 -9.65 11.07
C ASP A 138 0.05 -10.15 9.90
N THR A 139 0.27 -11.46 9.83
CA THR A 139 1.11 -12.08 8.80
C THR A 139 0.55 -11.91 7.39
N ASP A 140 -0.77 -11.87 7.24
CA ASP A 140 -1.42 -11.76 5.93
C ASP A 140 -1.38 -10.32 5.42
N GLY A 141 -1.67 -9.34 6.29
CA GLY A 141 -1.54 -7.93 6.01
C GLY A 141 -0.09 -7.54 5.68
N MET A 142 0.89 -8.06 6.42
CA MET A 142 2.32 -7.87 6.10
C MET A 142 2.69 -8.43 4.72
N HIS A 143 2.15 -9.60 4.35
CA HIS A 143 2.39 -10.18 3.03
C HIS A 143 1.77 -9.34 1.91
N ILE A 144 0.52 -8.89 2.07
CA ILE A 144 -0.15 -8.02 1.10
C ILE A 144 0.60 -6.70 0.92
N ARG A 145 1.06 -6.11 2.04
CA ARG A 145 1.89 -4.91 2.04
C ARG A 145 3.14 -5.11 1.19
N LEU A 146 3.86 -6.22 1.38
CA LEU A 146 5.07 -6.53 0.61
C LEU A 146 4.77 -6.73 -0.89
N LEU A 147 3.66 -7.39 -1.24
CA LEU A 147 3.23 -7.59 -2.63
C LEU A 147 2.91 -6.27 -3.34
N LEU A 148 2.19 -5.36 -2.66
CA LEU A 148 1.89 -4.03 -3.17
C LEU A 148 3.15 -3.17 -3.32
N LEU A 149 4.04 -3.19 -2.33
CA LEU A 149 5.32 -2.47 -2.41
C LEU A 149 6.16 -2.97 -3.58
N THR A 150 6.22 -4.28 -3.78
CA THR A 150 6.91 -4.90 -4.93
C THR A 150 6.34 -4.41 -6.25
N PHE A 151 5.01 -4.36 -6.36
CA PHE A 151 4.32 -3.83 -7.53
C PHE A 151 4.69 -2.36 -7.80
N PHE A 152 4.61 -1.49 -6.79
CA PHE A 152 4.96 -0.08 -6.96
C PHE A 152 6.45 0.11 -7.28
N LEU A 153 7.35 -0.57 -6.57
CA LEU A 153 8.80 -0.45 -6.77
C LEU A 153 9.25 -0.96 -8.14
N GLN A 154 8.66 -2.04 -8.65
CA GLN A 154 9.06 -2.63 -9.93
C GLN A 154 8.46 -1.90 -11.13
N PHE A 155 7.18 -1.52 -11.06
CA PHE A 155 6.44 -1.01 -12.22
C PHE A 155 6.22 0.50 -12.20
N PHE A 156 6.13 1.10 -11.01
CA PHE A 156 5.84 2.52 -10.81
C PHE A 156 6.79 3.17 -9.78
N PRO A 157 8.12 2.99 -9.90
CA PRO A 157 9.07 3.43 -8.87
C PRO A 157 9.01 4.95 -8.59
N ASP A 158 8.52 5.73 -9.55
CA ASP A 158 8.41 7.17 -9.40
C ASP A 158 7.32 7.59 -8.40
N LEU A 159 6.30 6.74 -8.13
CA LEU A 159 5.37 6.94 -7.01
C LEU A 159 6.11 6.99 -5.67
N VAL A 160 7.04 6.05 -5.47
CA VAL A 160 7.82 5.95 -4.24
C VAL A 160 8.87 7.05 -4.18
N LYS A 161 9.62 7.28 -5.26
CA LYS A 161 10.66 8.33 -5.32
C LYS A 161 10.12 9.73 -5.08
N LYS A 162 8.89 10.00 -5.53
CA LYS A 162 8.20 11.29 -5.34
C LYS A 162 7.41 11.35 -4.03
N ASN A 163 7.59 10.37 -3.13
CA ASN A 163 6.99 10.35 -1.78
C ASN A 163 5.45 10.32 -1.76
N HIS A 164 4.83 9.59 -2.69
CA HIS A 164 3.37 9.40 -2.71
C HIS A 164 2.91 8.14 -1.99
N VAL A 165 3.78 7.18 -1.68
CA VAL A 165 3.38 5.90 -1.08
C VAL A 165 3.60 5.90 0.44
N TYR A 166 2.56 5.51 1.16
CA TYR A 166 2.50 5.49 2.62
C TYR A 166 1.93 4.17 3.12
N ILE A 167 2.27 3.81 4.36
CA ILE A 167 1.67 2.71 5.11
C ILE A 167 0.88 3.32 6.25
N LEU A 168 -0.38 2.92 6.41
CA LEU A 168 -1.19 3.33 7.55
C LEU A 168 -0.70 2.63 8.81
N GLN A 169 -0.36 3.41 9.83
CA GLN A 169 -0.13 2.89 11.17
C GLN A 169 -1.47 2.80 11.90
N THR A 170 -1.70 1.68 12.59
CA THR A 170 -2.92 1.46 13.37
C THR A 170 -2.59 1.12 14.81
N PRO A 171 -3.44 1.55 15.76
CA PRO A 171 -3.19 1.28 17.16
C PRO A 171 -3.30 -0.21 17.42
N LEU A 172 -2.40 -0.72 18.25
CA LEU A 172 -2.41 -2.09 18.75
C LEU A 172 -3.37 -2.22 19.94
N PHE A 173 -3.53 -1.15 20.72
CA PHE A 173 -4.35 -1.14 21.92
C PHE A 173 -5.20 0.12 22.05
N ARG A 174 -6.30 -0.01 22.80
CA ARG A 174 -7.09 1.08 23.33
C ARG A 174 -7.12 0.94 24.84
N VAL A 175 -6.74 2.00 25.56
CA VAL A 175 -6.84 2.07 27.03
C VAL A 175 -7.82 3.18 27.37
N ARG A 176 -8.87 2.89 28.13
CA ARG A 176 -9.90 3.88 28.45
C ARG A 176 -10.42 3.79 29.87
N ASN A 177 -10.92 4.91 30.37
CA ASN A 177 -11.76 4.96 31.57
C ASN A 177 -13.05 5.74 31.26
N LYS A 178 -13.81 6.13 32.29
CA LYS A 178 -15.06 6.89 32.11
C LYS A 178 -14.88 8.28 31.50
N LYS A 179 -13.67 8.84 31.51
CA LYS A 179 -13.39 10.24 31.11
C LYS A 179 -12.51 10.35 29.87
N LYS A 180 -11.57 9.43 29.66
CA LYS A 180 -10.54 9.52 28.61
C LYS A 180 -10.33 8.17 27.92
N THR A 181 -10.05 8.22 26.62
CA THR A 181 -9.64 7.09 25.77
C THR A 181 -8.29 7.44 25.15
N ILE A 182 -7.35 6.50 25.19
CA ILE A 182 -6.00 6.61 24.61
C ILE A 182 -5.78 5.43 23.66
N TYR A 183 -5.38 5.73 22.44
CA TYR A 183 -5.01 4.73 21.43
C TYR A 183 -3.49 4.58 21.40
N CYS A 184 -3.01 3.35 21.55
CA CYS A 184 -1.59 3.04 21.72
C CYS A 184 -1.11 2.18 20.54
N TYR A 185 0.00 2.58 19.94
CA TYR A 185 0.65 1.98 18.77
C TYR A 185 1.85 1.12 19.15
N THR A 186 2.33 1.23 20.39
CA THR A 186 3.40 0.40 20.95
C THR A 186 2.98 -0.18 22.30
N ASP A 187 3.72 -1.19 22.77
CA ASP A 187 3.50 -1.76 24.10
C ASP A 187 3.89 -0.75 25.21
N ASP A 188 4.94 0.04 24.98
CA ASP A 188 5.35 1.12 25.88
C ASP A 188 4.20 2.13 26.05
N GLU A 189 3.66 2.66 24.94
CA GLU A 189 2.53 3.60 24.97
C GLU A 189 1.33 3.02 25.76
N ARG A 190 1.10 1.70 25.67
CA ARG A 190 0.06 1.00 26.45
C ARG A 190 0.38 1.03 27.94
N VAL A 191 1.62 0.71 28.34
CA VAL A 191 2.03 0.72 29.76
C VAL A 191 1.92 2.13 30.34
N GLU A 192 2.33 3.17 29.61
CA GLU A 192 2.12 4.56 30.03
C GLU A 192 0.64 4.91 30.19
N ALA A 193 -0.20 4.54 29.21
CA ALA A 193 -1.63 4.83 29.25
C ALA A 193 -2.34 4.13 30.43
N ILE A 194 -1.93 2.91 30.80
CA ILE A 194 -2.47 2.20 31.97
C ILE A 194 -2.14 2.94 33.27
N LYS A 195 -0.89 3.43 33.41
CA LYS A 195 -0.47 4.22 34.58
C LYS A 195 -1.25 5.52 34.66
N GLU A 196 -1.43 6.21 33.53
CA GLU A 196 -2.18 7.47 33.46
C GLU A 196 -3.66 7.29 33.84
N LEU A 197 -4.28 6.20 33.38
CA LEU A 197 -5.72 5.97 33.52
C LEU A 197 -6.10 5.07 34.72
N SER A 198 -5.16 4.84 35.63
CA SER A 198 -5.32 4.11 36.89
C SER A 198 -6.50 4.63 37.74
N PRO A 199 -7.09 3.80 38.63
CA PRO A 199 -6.62 2.48 39.05
C PRO A 199 -7.03 1.32 38.13
N ASN A 200 -8.18 1.40 37.45
CA ASN A 200 -8.74 0.27 36.69
C ASN A 200 -9.22 0.70 35.29
N PRO A 201 -8.30 0.98 34.34
CA PRO A 201 -8.69 1.23 32.96
C PRO A 201 -9.14 -0.05 32.25
N GLU A 202 -10.07 0.10 31.31
CA GLU A 202 -10.42 -0.94 30.33
C GLU A 202 -9.34 -0.95 29.23
N ILE A 203 -8.80 -2.13 28.93
CA ILE A 203 -7.78 -2.32 27.89
C ILE A 203 -8.37 -3.23 26.82
N THR A 204 -8.32 -2.79 25.57
CA THR A 204 -8.73 -3.57 24.39
C THR A 204 -7.54 -3.70 23.45
N ARG A 205 -7.28 -4.90 22.93
CA ARG A 205 -6.30 -5.14 21.87
C ARG A 205 -7.03 -5.24 20.54
N PHE A 206 -6.57 -4.51 19.53
CA PHE A 206 -7.08 -4.64 18.17
C PHE A 206 -6.35 -5.78 17.46
N LYS A 207 -7.08 -6.69 16.80
CA LYS A 207 -6.45 -7.77 16.02
C LYS A 207 -6.36 -7.44 14.54
N GLY A 208 -7.29 -6.64 14.02
CA GLY A 208 -7.32 -6.25 12.62
C GLY A 208 -8.17 -5.01 12.39
N LEU A 209 -8.04 -4.40 11.20
CA LEU A 209 -8.74 -3.19 10.81
C LEU A 209 -10.25 -3.37 10.78
N GLY A 210 -10.72 -4.59 10.51
CA GLY A 210 -12.15 -4.93 10.45
C GLY A 210 -12.85 -4.94 11.81
N GLU A 211 -12.09 -5.04 12.92
CA GLU A 211 -12.65 -5.01 14.28
C GLU A 211 -12.87 -3.58 14.79
N ILE A 212 -12.27 -2.60 14.13
CA ILE A 212 -12.37 -1.19 14.50
C ILE A 212 -13.70 -0.65 13.96
N SER A 213 -14.53 -0.14 14.87
CA SER A 213 -15.79 0.50 14.51
C SER A 213 -15.55 1.81 13.74
N PRO A 214 -16.46 2.23 12.85
CA PRO A 214 -16.32 3.50 12.11
C PRO A 214 -16.11 4.72 13.01
N ASP A 215 -16.82 4.78 14.13
CA ASP A 215 -16.72 5.87 15.11
C ASP A 215 -15.34 5.95 15.77
N GLU A 216 -14.59 4.84 15.82
CA GLU A 216 -13.20 4.84 16.26
C GLU A 216 -12.24 5.13 15.11
N PHE A 217 -12.50 4.55 13.94
CA PHE A 217 -11.63 4.66 12.77
C PHE A 217 -11.46 6.12 12.32
N VAL A 218 -12.49 6.96 12.48
CA VAL A 218 -12.43 8.40 12.17
C VAL A 218 -11.26 9.10 12.87
N HIS A 219 -10.88 8.66 14.06
CA HIS A 219 -9.74 9.22 14.81
C HIS A 219 -8.38 8.79 14.25
N PHE A 220 -8.33 7.75 13.42
CA PHE A 220 -7.08 7.22 12.86
C PHE A 220 -6.80 7.74 11.46
N ILE A 221 -7.81 8.24 10.75
CA ILE A 221 -7.68 8.77 9.38
C ILE A 221 -8.03 10.26 9.26
N GLY A 222 -8.14 10.94 10.40
CA GLY A 222 -8.34 12.39 10.49
C GLY A 222 -7.03 13.17 10.36
N GLU A 223 -6.96 14.33 11.02
CA GLU A 223 -5.81 15.24 10.97
C GLU A 223 -4.53 14.62 11.56
N ASP A 224 -4.66 13.88 12.67
CA ASP A 224 -3.55 13.22 13.38
C ASP A 224 -3.18 11.84 12.81
N ILE A 225 -3.51 11.58 11.54
CA ILE A 225 -3.22 10.30 10.88
C ILE A 225 -1.72 9.96 10.97
N ARG A 226 -1.42 8.77 11.50
CA ARG A 226 -0.05 8.25 11.57
C ARG A 226 0.27 7.48 10.29
N LEU A 227 1.17 8.01 9.47
CA LEU A 227 1.60 7.41 8.21
C LEU A 227 3.11 7.19 8.17
N ASP A 228 3.52 5.97 7.85
CA ASP A 228 4.91 5.69 7.50
C ASP A 228 5.12 5.92 6.02
N LYS A 229 6.00 6.86 5.71
CA LYS A 229 6.36 7.17 4.33
C LYS A 229 7.32 6.12 3.80
N VAL A 230 6.96 5.49 2.68
CA VAL A 230 7.86 4.58 1.98
C VAL A 230 8.88 5.41 1.24
N THR A 231 10.15 5.25 1.59
CA THR A 231 11.26 5.97 0.98
C THR A 231 12.23 4.98 0.34
N MET A 232 12.98 5.47 -0.65
CA MET A 232 14.02 4.70 -1.33
C MET A 232 15.25 5.59 -1.48
N ARG A 233 16.39 5.09 -1.01
CA ARG A 233 17.69 5.73 -1.16
C ARG A 233 18.29 5.34 -2.50
N LYS A 234 19.15 6.19 -3.05
CA LYS A 234 19.84 5.91 -4.33
C LYS A 234 20.76 4.68 -4.26
N GLU A 235 21.27 4.40 -3.06
CA GLU A 235 22.18 3.28 -2.78
C GLU A 235 21.44 1.96 -2.57
N ASP A 236 20.10 1.98 -2.43
CA ASP A 236 19.33 0.77 -2.20
C ASP A 236 19.46 -0.13 -3.44
N LEU A 237 20.04 -1.32 -3.26
CA LEU A 237 20.13 -2.37 -4.27
C LEU A 237 18.75 -3.02 -4.41
N LEU A 238 17.76 -2.24 -4.84
CA LEU A 238 16.34 -2.63 -4.88
C LEU A 238 16.13 -3.95 -5.61
N LYS A 239 16.86 -4.16 -6.71
CA LYS A 239 16.77 -5.41 -7.48
C LYS A 239 17.21 -6.61 -6.64
N GLU A 240 18.29 -6.49 -5.89
CA GLU A 240 18.82 -7.57 -5.05
C GLU A 240 17.92 -7.82 -3.84
N LEU A 241 17.43 -6.74 -3.22
CA LEU A 241 16.47 -6.82 -2.12
C LEU A 241 15.17 -7.51 -2.53
N LEU A 242 14.59 -7.12 -3.67
CA LEU A 242 13.39 -7.76 -4.20
C LEU A 242 13.66 -9.18 -4.66
N GLU A 243 14.81 -9.48 -5.28
CA GLU A 243 15.17 -10.85 -5.66
C GLU A 243 15.27 -11.75 -4.44
N PHE A 244 15.90 -11.28 -3.37
CA PHE A 244 16.02 -12.01 -2.13
C PHE A 244 14.64 -12.30 -1.52
N TYR A 245 13.82 -11.27 -1.27
CA TYR A 245 12.54 -11.48 -0.58
C TYR A 245 11.43 -12.06 -1.46
N MET A 246 11.38 -11.69 -2.74
CA MET A 246 10.25 -11.98 -3.64
C MET A 246 10.57 -12.98 -4.75
N GLY A 247 11.85 -13.29 -4.97
CA GLY A 247 12.33 -14.26 -5.95
C GLY A 247 12.11 -15.72 -5.54
N LYS A 248 12.84 -16.61 -6.19
CA LYS A 248 12.77 -18.05 -5.91
C LYS A 248 13.19 -18.35 -4.48
N ASN A 249 12.67 -19.45 -3.92
CA ASN A 249 13.08 -19.88 -2.59
C ASN A 249 14.50 -20.45 -2.61
N THR A 250 15.48 -19.65 -2.20
CA THR A 250 16.88 -20.04 -2.10
C THR A 250 17.19 -20.56 -0.69
N MET A 251 18.26 -21.37 -0.58
CA MET A 251 18.73 -21.85 0.73
C MET A 251 19.19 -20.68 1.61
N GLU A 252 19.83 -19.67 1.03
CA GLU A 252 20.24 -18.45 1.72
C GLU A 252 19.04 -17.74 2.37
N ARG A 253 17.92 -17.62 1.65
CA ARG A 253 16.69 -17.04 2.21
C ARG A 253 16.12 -17.89 3.32
N GLN A 254 16.11 -19.21 3.17
CA GLN A 254 15.63 -20.12 4.21
C GLN A 254 16.46 -19.98 5.49
N ASN A 255 17.79 -20.00 5.35
CA ASN A 255 18.71 -19.83 6.47
C ASN A 255 18.53 -18.45 7.13
N PHE A 256 18.43 -17.37 6.34
CA PHE A 256 18.15 -16.05 6.88
C PHE A 256 16.85 -16.01 7.68
N ILE A 257 15.77 -16.63 7.19
CA ILE A 257 14.50 -16.70 7.91
C ILE A 257 14.67 -17.47 9.22
N ILE A 258 15.40 -18.60 9.22
CA ILE A 258 15.67 -19.41 10.41
C ILE A 258 16.47 -18.61 11.44
N ASP A 259 17.54 -17.92 11.00
CA ASP A 259 18.45 -17.17 11.87
C ASP A 259 17.80 -15.92 12.47
N ASN A 260 16.80 -15.37 11.78
CA ASN A 260 16.04 -14.19 12.22
C ASN A 260 14.64 -14.54 12.73
N LEU A 261 14.33 -15.83 12.88
CA LEU A 261 13.07 -16.28 13.44
C LEU A 261 13.09 -15.96 14.94
N VAL A 262 12.45 -14.86 15.32
CA VAL A 262 12.17 -14.61 16.73
C VAL A 262 11.06 -15.59 17.11
N LEU A 263 11.45 -16.72 17.69
CA LEU A 263 10.52 -17.55 18.46
C LEU A 263 10.08 -16.68 19.63
N LEU A 264 8.86 -16.15 19.57
CA LEU A 264 8.21 -15.64 20.76
C LEU A 264 8.07 -16.86 21.66
N ASP A 265 8.89 -16.94 22.70
CA ASP A 265 8.75 -17.96 23.73
C ASP A 265 7.27 -17.97 24.16
N GLN A 266 6.61 -19.10 23.90
CA GLN A 266 5.32 -19.40 24.50
C GLN A 266 5.60 -19.76 25.96
N ASP A 267 5.95 -18.78 26.78
CA ASP A 267 6.10 -19.00 28.21
C ASP A 267 5.37 -17.92 29.03
N SER A 268 4.43 -18.45 29.82
CA SER A 268 3.70 -17.90 30.98
C SER A 268 2.58 -16.86 30.79
#